data_AF-A0A5C5CQQ9-F1
#
_entry.id   AF-A0A5C5CQQ9-F1
#
_cell.length_a   1.000
_cell.length_b   1.000
_cell.length_c   1.000
_cell.angle_alpha   90.00
_cell.angle_beta   90.00
_cell.angle_gamma   90.00
#
_symmetry.space_group_name_H-M   'P 1'
#
loop_
_entity.id
_entity.type
_entity.pdbx_description
1 polymer ?
#
loop_
_entity_poly.entity_id
_entity_poly.type
_entity_poly.pdbx_seq_one_letter_code
_entity_poly.pdbx_strand_id
1 'polypeptide(L)'
;MLSVVIETLNSERALAHTLSALVPAVVEGLLRRVTVIDRGSSDETALVALGAGCAFYAEMDIETALDEIRTPWVLLLKPGAIPQEGWEDILRRHMENDDGAARFSLPEDGGFGPVRKIFGHKATLDAGLLVRLDVVKPLLLDGVAFDQLPQRLRPTRLKHLILPPGED
;
A
#
# COMPACT_ATOMS: atom_id res chain seq x y z
N MET A 1 -12.20 -1.07 -9.21
CA MET A 1 -10.95 -0.32 -9.51
C MET A 1 -10.44 0.32 -8.23
N LEU A 2 -9.13 0.45 -8.09
CA LEU A 2 -8.46 1.08 -6.95
C LEU A 2 -7.37 2.05 -7.40
N SER A 3 -6.87 2.87 -6.47
CA SER A 3 -5.62 3.62 -6.61
C SER A 3 -4.60 3.10 -5.60
N VAL A 4 -3.32 3.22 -5.91
CA VAL A 4 -2.24 2.91 -4.95
C VAL A 4 -1.71 4.21 -4.39
N VAL A 5 -1.42 4.25 -3.09
CA VAL A 5 -0.75 5.38 -2.43
C VAL A 5 0.52 4.88 -1.76
N ILE A 6 1.64 5.57 -2.00
CA ILE A 6 2.96 5.22 -1.47
C ILE A 6 3.57 6.46 -0.81
N GLU A 7 3.84 6.38 0.49
CA GLU A 7 4.67 7.37 1.18
C GLU A 7 6.15 6.96 1.04
N THR A 8 7.04 7.89 0.71
CA THR A 8 8.45 7.59 0.40
C THR A 8 9.43 8.61 0.95
N LEU A 9 10.66 8.18 1.20
CA LEU A 9 11.81 9.00 1.57
C LEU A 9 13.09 8.27 1.16
N ASN A 10 13.83 8.81 0.20
CA ASN A 10 15.08 8.25 -0.33
C ASN A 10 14.97 6.76 -0.68
N SER A 11 13.98 6.38 -1.49
CA SER A 11 13.64 4.98 -1.76
C SER A 11 13.67 4.64 -3.25
N GLU A 12 14.54 5.27 -4.05
CA GLU A 12 14.58 5.15 -5.52
C GLU A 12 14.43 3.70 -6.01
N ARG A 13 15.31 2.80 -5.54
CA ARG A 13 15.33 1.39 -5.97
C ARG A 13 14.11 0.62 -5.48
N ALA A 14 13.76 0.78 -4.20
CA ALA A 14 12.63 0.09 -3.59
C ALA A 14 11.30 0.49 -4.26
N LEU A 15 11.14 1.78 -4.56
CA LEU A 15 9.99 2.30 -5.29
C LEU A 15 9.90 1.69 -6.70
N ALA A 16 11.00 1.63 -7.45
CA ALA A 16 11.03 1.03 -8.79
C ALA A 16 10.58 -0.45 -8.77
N HIS A 17 10.99 -1.22 -7.75
CA HIS A 17 10.55 -2.60 -7.58
C HIS A 17 9.04 -2.70 -7.33
N THR A 18 8.49 -1.89 -6.42
CA THR A 18 7.05 -1.86 -6.15
C THR A 18 6.26 -1.47 -7.40
N LEU A 19 6.67 -0.40 -8.10
CA LEU A 19 5.98 0.06 -9.31
C LEU A 19 5.97 -1.00 -10.41
N SER A 20 7.06 -1.76 -10.57
CA SER A 20 7.13 -2.87 -11.52
C SER A 20 6.11 -3.97 -11.20
N ALA A 21 5.92 -4.29 -9.91
CA ALA A 21 4.95 -5.29 -9.45
C ALA A 21 3.48 -4.87 -9.69
N LEU A 22 3.21 -3.58 -9.87
CA LEU A 22 1.88 -3.04 -10.10
C LEU A 22 1.47 -3.02 -11.59
N VAL A 23 2.41 -3.23 -12.51
CA VAL A 23 2.16 -3.18 -13.96
C VAL A 23 1.02 -4.10 -14.41
N PRO A 24 0.91 -5.36 -13.97
CA PRO A 24 -0.17 -6.23 -14.42
C PRO A 24 -1.56 -5.68 -14.05
N ALA A 25 -1.72 -5.12 -12.85
CA ALA A 25 -2.97 -4.48 -12.42
C ALA A 25 -3.35 -3.24 -13.25
N VAL A 26 -2.38 -2.52 -13.81
CA VAL A 26 -2.63 -1.42 -14.76
C VAL A 26 -3.17 -1.99 -16.07
N VAL A 27 -2.52 -3.04 -16.59
CA VAL A 27 -2.91 -3.71 -17.84
C VAL A 27 -4.32 -4.31 -17.74
N GLU A 28 -4.67 -4.90 -16.60
CA GLU A 28 -5.99 -5.46 -16.33
C GLU A 28 -7.07 -4.41 -15.98
N GLY A 29 -6.70 -3.13 -15.94
CA GLY A 29 -7.61 -2.03 -15.62
C GLY A 29 -8.11 -2.04 -14.17
N LEU A 30 -7.45 -2.77 -13.26
CA LEU A 30 -7.76 -2.75 -11.83
C LEU A 30 -7.22 -1.47 -11.17
N LEU A 31 -5.99 -1.10 -11.50
CA LEU A 31 -5.26 0.02 -10.94
C LEU A 31 -5.45 1.27 -11.81
N ARG A 32 -6.08 2.30 -11.24
CA ARG A 32 -6.37 3.55 -11.95
C ARG A 32 -5.17 4.48 -12.04
N ARG A 33 -4.40 4.59 -10.95
CA ARG A 33 -3.26 5.50 -10.78
C ARG A 33 -2.51 5.17 -9.49
N VAL A 34 -1.20 5.41 -9.50
CA VAL A 34 -0.34 5.45 -8.32
C VAL A 34 -0.11 6.91 -7.91
N THR A 35 -0.32 7.22 -6.64
CA THR A 35 0.00 8.52 -6.02
C THR A 35 1.17 8.31 -5.06
N VAL A 36 2.26 9.02 -5.27
CA VAL A 36 3.46 9.02 -4.42
C VAL A 36 3.47 10.30 -3.59
N ILE A 37 3.62 10.16 -2.28
CA ILE A 37 3.75 11.25 -1.31
C ILE A 37 5.16 11.21 -0.76
N ASP A 38 5.96 12.22 -1.09
CA ASP A 38 7.37 12.28 -0.78
C ASP A 38 7.67 13.15 0.44
N ARG A 39 8.48 12.63 1.36
CA ARG A 39 8.84 13.31 2.62
C ARG A 39 10.10 14.17 2.48
N GLY A 40 10.48 14.55 1.26
CA GLY A 40 11.67 15.34 0.96
C GLY A 40 12.88 14.47 0.60
N SER A 41 12.69 13.56 -0.36
CA SER A 41 13.79 12.75 -0.91
C SER A 41 14.86 13.64 -1.56
N SER A 42 16.11 13.23 -1.37
CA SER A 42 17.33 13.84 -1.94
C SER A 42 18.02 12.94 -2.97
N ASP A 43 17.53 11.72 -3.16
CA ASP A 43 17.94 10.80 -4.22
C ASP A 43 17.04 10.95 -5.46
N GLU A 44 17.14 10.01 -6.41
CA GLU A 44 16.37 10.03 -7.65
C GLU A 44 14.94 9.47 -7.50
N THR A 45 14.39 9.39 -6.28
CA THR A 45 13.01 8.92 -6.03
C THR A 45 11.98 9.66 -6.88
N ALA A 46 12.11 10.98 -7.01
CA ALA A 46 11.21 11.80 -7.82
C ALA A 46 11.29 11.43 -9.31
N LEU A 47 12.50 11.18 -9.83
CA LEU A 47 12.73 10.76 -11.21
C LEU A 47 12.05 9.42 -11.49
N VAL A 48 12.18 8.45 -10.58
CA VAL A 48 11.51 7.14 -10.71
C VAL A 48 10.00 7.29 -10.72
N ALA A 49 9.42 8.03 -9.77
CA ALA A 49 7.98 8.20 -9.67
C ALA A 49 7.39 8.88 -10.91
N LEU A 50 7.99 10.00 -11.33
CA LEU A 50 7.55 10.77 -12.51
C LEU A 50 7.78 10.00 -13.81
N GLY A 51 8.92 9.31 -13.95
CA GLY A 51 9.23 8.47 -15.10
C GLY A 51 8.27 7.30 -15.28
N ALA A 52 7.72 6.78 -14.18
CA ALA A 52 6.67 5.75 -14.18
C ALA A 52 5.25 6.32 -14.37
N GLY A 53 5.08 7.64 -14.51
CA GLY A 53 3.79 8.29 -14.68
C GLY A 53 2.93 8.34 -13.40
N CYS A 54 3.56 8.24 -12.23
CA CYS A 54 2.87 8.43 -10.95
C CYS A 54 2.48 9.90 -10.77
N ALA A 55 1.38 10.16 -10.04
CA ALA A 55 1.19 11.48 -9.48
C ALA A 55 2.14 11.63 -8.28
N PHE A 56 2.84 12.75 -8.19
CA PHE A 56 3.90 12.96 -7.20
C PHE A 56 3.64 14.25 -6.42
N TYR A 57 3.60 14.14 -5.10
CA TYR A 57 3.27 15.23 -4.17
C TYR A 57 4.29 15.27 -3.04
N ALA A 58 4.56 16.46 -2.50
CA ALA A 58 5.24 16.56 -1.21
C ALA A 58 4.30 16.17 -0.06
N GLU A 59 4.85 15.73 1.08
CA GLU A 59 4.11 15.39 2.30
C GLU A 59 3.15 16.51 2.74
N MET A 60 3.58 17.78 2.59
CA MET A 60 2.77 18.96 2.91
C MET A 60 1.52 19.12 2.03
N ASP A 61 1.48 18.47 0.85
CA ASP A 61 0.37 18.53 -0.11
C ASP A 61 -0.53 17.28 -0.04
N ILE A 62 -0.47 16.52 1.06
CA ILE A 62 -1.24 15.28 1.22
C ILE A 62 -2.75 15.45 1.02
N GLU A 63 -3.33 16.58 1.43
CA GLU A 63 -4.75 16.85 1.21
C GLU A 63 -5.10 16.90 -0.28
N THR A 64 -4.33 17.67 -1.05
CA THR A 64 -4.43 17.74 -2.51
C THR A 64 -4.24 16.35 -3.14
N ALA A 65 -3.22 15.62 -2.69
CA ALA A 65 -2.93 14.28 -3.20
C ALA A 65 -4.11 13.31 -3.01
N LEU A 66 -4.77 13.36 -1.86
CA LEU A 66 -5.93 12.52 -1.53
C LEU A 66 -7.21 12.97 -2.25
N ASP A 67 -7.41 14.29 -2.45
CA ASP A 67 -8.55 14.86 -3.18
C ASP A 67 -8.59 14.48 -4.66
N GLU A 68 -7.42 14.29 -5.26
CA GLU A 68 -7.34 13.85 -6.64
C GLU A 68 -7.72 12.39 -6.85
N ILE A 69 -7.68 11.55 -5.80
CA ILE A 69 -8.01 10.13 -5.91
C ILE A 69 -9.51 10.01 -6.23
N ARG A 70 -9.82 9.37 -7.36
CA ARG A 70 -11.20 9.21 -7.85
C ARG A 70 -11.78 7.81 -7.61
N THR A 71 -10.99 6.90 -7.04
CA THR A 71 -11.42 5.54 -6.74
C THR A 71 -11.85 5.41 -5.27
N PRO A 72 -12.91 4.64 -4.97
CA PRO A 72 -13.38 4.46 -3.61
C PRO A 72 -12.41 3.62 -2.77
N TRP A 73 -11.64 2.73 -3.41
CA TRP A 73 -10.64 1.90 -2.76
C TRP A 73 -9.24 2.44 -3.02
N VAL A 74 -8.41 2.37 -1.98
CA VAL A 74 -6.97 2.62 -2.06
C VAL A 74 -6.19 1.46 -1.48
N LEU A 75 -5.08 1.12 -2.12
CA LEU A 75 -4.07 0.20 -1.60
C LEU A 75 -2.85 1.01 -1.17
N LEU A 76 -2.59 1.06 0.14
CA LEU A 76 -1.37 1.67 0.67
C LEU A 76 -0.25 0.63 0.66
N LEU A 77 0.90 1.01 0.12
CA LEU A 77 2.11 0.18 0.08
C LEU A 77 3.31 0.98 0.56
N LYS A 78 4.26 0.29 1.19
CA LYS A 78 5.61 0.82 1.37
C LYS A 78 6.42 0.65 0.08
N PRO A 79 7.38 1.56 -0.21
CA PRO A 79 8.41 1.31 -1.20
C PRO A 79 9.10 -0.03 -0.89
N GLY A 80 9.30 -0.86 -1.91
CA GLY A 80 9.89 -2.19 -1.79
C GLY A 80 8.89 -3.32 -1.51
N ALA A 81 7.63 -3.04 -1.18
CA ALA A 81 6.61 -4.08 -1.04
C ALA A 81 6.21 -4.64 -2.42
N ILE A 82 6.14 -5.96 -2.56
CA ILE A 82 5.90 -6.64 -3.84
C ILE A 82 4.71 -7.61 -3.72
N PRO A 83 3.49 -7.19 -4.12
CA PRO A 83 2.35 -8.10 -4.22
C PRO A 83 2.68 -9.27 -5.14
N GLN A 84 2.39 -10.50 -4.71
CA GLN A 84 2.73 -11.69 -5.49
C GLN A 84 1.68 -11.96 -6.57
N GLU A 85 2.07 -12.67 -7.63
CA GLU A 85 1.23 -12.99 -8.80
C GLU A 85 -0.21 -13.39 -8.43
N GLY A 86 -1.20 -12.79 -9.11
CA GLY A 86 -2.62 -13.05 -8.87
C GLY A 86 -3.24 -12.27 -7.71
N TRP A 87 -2.53 -11.27 -7.17
CA TRP A 87 -3.05 -10.39 -6.10
C TRP A 87 -4.24 -9.55 -6.57
N GLU A 88 -4.30 -9.25 -7.86
CA GLU A 88 -5.31 -8.45 -8.53
C GLU A 88 -6.70 -9.07 -8.33
N ASP A 89 -6.82 -10.37 -8.63
CA ASP A 89 -8.05 -11.13 -8.48
C ASP A 89 -8.46 -11.30 -7.02
N ILE A 90 -7.50 -11.34 -6.11
CA ILE A 90 -7.76 -11.42 -4.67
C ILE A 90 -8.38 -10.12 -4.19
N LEU A 91 -7.80 -8.96 -4.55
CA LEU A 91 -8.35 -7.68 -4.17
C LEU A 91 -9.67 -7.38 -4.86
N ARG A 92 -9.82 -7.77 -6.13
CA ARG A 92 -11.09 -7.61 -6.87
C ARG A 92 -12.25 -8.27 -6.14
N ARG A 93 -12.09 -9.55 -5.77
CA ARG A 93 -13.10 -10.31 -5.02
C ARG A 93 -13.38 -9.70 -3.64
N HIS A 94 -12.34 -9.28 -2.92
CA HIS A 94 -12.51 -8.64 -1.61
C HIS A 94 -13.29 -7.32 -1.71
N MET A 95 -12.98 -6.50 -2.71
CA MET A 95 -13.69 -5.23 -2.96
C MET A 95 -15.14 -5.45 -3.41
N GLU A 96 -15.43 -6.49 -4.20
CA GLU A 96 -16.78 -6.84 -4.64
C GLU A 96 -17.69 -7.25 -3.48
N ASN A 97 -17.13 -7.86 -2.44
CA ASN A 97 -17.85 -8.21 -1.21
C ASN A 97 -17.99 -7.04 -0.22
N ASP A 98 -17.30 -5.91 -0.46
CA ASP A 98 -17.21 -4.75 0.46
C ASP A 98 -16.74 -5.15 1.88
N ASP A 99 -15.80 -6.09 1.98
CA ASP A 99 -15.32 -6.74 3.22
C ASP A 99 -14.40 -5.84 4.10
N GLY A 100 -14.58 -4.52 4.04
CA GLY A 100 -13.82 -3.54 4.83
C GLY A 100 -12.32 -3.54 4.55
N ALA A 101 -11.52 -3.07 5.51
CA ALA A 101 -10.07 -2.99 5.38
C ALA A 101 -9.41 -4.39 5.35
N ALA A 102 -8.38 -4.55 4.53
CA ALA A 102 -7.65 -5.81 4.36
C ALA A 102 -6.15 -5.62 4.20
N ARG A 103 -5.39 -6.68 4.50
CA ARG A 103 -3.93 -6.77 4.31
C ARG A 103 -3.57 -8.10 3.67
N PHE A 104 -2.46 -8.16 2.95
CA PHE A 104 -1.90 -9.42 2.49
C PHE A 104 -1.33 -10.24 3.66
N SER A 105 -0.99 -11.50 3.38
CA SER A 105 -0.18 -12.32 4.27
C SER A 105 1.31 -12.05 4.03
N LEU A 106 2.08 -11.97 5.11
CA LEU A 106 3.54 -11.92 5.06
C LEU A 106 4.11 -13.34 5.11
N PRO A 107 5.35 -13.60 4.64
CA PRO A 107 5.98 -14.91 4.72
C PRO A 107 5.99 -15.49 6.15
N GLU A 108 6.22 -14.66 7.17
CA GLU A 108 6.22 -15.05 8.58
C GLU A 108 4.83 -15.37 9.15
N ASP A 109 3.73 -14.96 8.49
CA ASP A 109 2.37 -15.34 8.89
C ASP A 109 2.16 -16.88 8.76
N GLY A 110 3.00 -17.57 7.99
CA GLY A 110 2.95 -19.02 7.75
C GLY A 110 3.65 -19.91 8.79
N GLY A 111 4.28 -19.34 9.82
CA GLY A 111 5.04 -20.10 10.82
C GLY A 111 4.19 -21.03 11.69
N PHE A 112 4.37 -22.35 11.56
CA PHE A 112 3.73 -23.38 12.38
C PHE A 112 4.37 -23.47 13.78
N GLY A 113 3.60 -23.13 14.83
CA GLY A 113 3.93 -23.48 16.20
C GLY A 113 2.83 -23.10 17.20
N PRO A 114 2.40 -24.00 18.11
CA PRO A 114 1.35 -23.71 19.10
C PRO A 114 1.78 -22.74 20.21
N VAL A 115 3.06 -22.32 20.27
CA VAL A 115 3.65 -21.60 21.42
C VAL A 115 3.84 -20.09 21.17
N ARG A 116 3.53 -19.56 19.99
CA ARG A 116 3.72 -18.12 19.68
C ARG A 116 2.44 -17.28 19.52
N LYS A 117 1.25 -17.87 19.72
CA LYS A 117 -0.05 -17.18 19.59
C LYS A 117 -0.34 -16.07 20.62
N ILE A 118 0.57 -15.79 21.56
CA ILE A 118 0.33 -14.83 22.66
C ILE A 118 0.88 -13.43 22.34
N PHE A 119 1.78 -13.29 21.36
CA PHE A 119 2.18 -11.99 20.83
C PHE A 119 1.73 -11.89 19.38
N GLY A 120 0.45 -11.54 19.19
CA GLY A 120 -0.07 -11.22 17.87
C GLY A 120 0.82 -10.17 17.23
N HIS A 121 1.48 -10.51 16.12
CA HIS A 121 2.21 -9.50 15.36
C HIS A 121 1.21 -8.43 14.98
N LYS A 122 1.48 -7.19 15.43
CA LYS A 122 0.64 -6.04 15.10
C LYS A 122 0.56 -5.96 13.58
N ALA A 123 -0.61 -5.66 13.03
CA ALA A 123 -0.73 -5.39 11.61
C ALA A 123 0.23 -4.23 11.27
N THR A 124 1.11 -4.46 10.29
CA THR A 124 2.06 -3.46 9.79
C THR A 124 1.73 -3.14 8.33
N LEU A 125 2.26 -2.02 7.85
CA LEU A 125 2.10 -1.63 6.46
C LEU A 125 2.98 -2.46 5.51
N ASP A 126 3.91 -3.26 6.04
CA ASP A 126 4.74 -4.19 5.25
C ASP A 126 3.86 -5.23 4.54
N ALA A 127 2.69 -5.54 5.11
CA ALA A 127 1.66 -6.40 4.53
C ALA A 127 0.73 -5.68 3.52
N GLY A 128 0.97 -4.39 3.25
CA GLY A 128 0.04 -3.52 2.55
C GLY A 128 -1.28 -3.28 3.31
N LEU A 129 -2.05 -2.29 2.85
CA LEU A 129 -3.37 -2.00 3.40
C LEU A 129 -4.35 -1.61 2.29
N LEU A 130 -5.28 -2.50 1.97
CA LEU A 130 -6.46 -2.17 1.17
C LEU A 130 -7.51 -1.57 2.10
N VAL A 131 -8.02 -0.38 1.76
CA VAL A 131 -9.04 0.32 2.55
C VAL A 131 -9.83 1.28 1.67
N ARG A 132 -11.02 1.66 2.13
CA ARG A 132 -11.80 2.72 1.48
C ARG A 132 -11.16 4.09 1.71
N LEU A 133 -11.18 4.95 0.69
CA LEU A 133 -10.60 6.30 0.74
C LEU A 133 -11.31 7.17 1.79
N ASP A 134 -12.64 7.09 1.87
CA ASP A 134 -13.46 7.82 2.86
C ASP A 134 -13.13 7.46 4.31
N VAL A 135 -12.65 6.24 4.56
CA VAL A 135 -12.21 5.76 5.87
C VAL A 135 -10.80 6.24 6.22
N VAL A 136 -9.87 6.17 5.26
CA VAL A 136 -8.44 6.44 5.55
C VAL A 136 -8.08 7.92 5.44
N LYS A 137 -8.72 8.66 4.54
CA LYS A 137 -8.45 10.09 4.32
C LYS A 137 -8.54 10.92 5.60
N PRO A 138 -9.61 10.88 6.42
CA PRO A 138 -9.67 11.67 7.64
C PRO A 138 -8.54 11.32 8.62
N LEU A 139 -8.14 10.05 8.72
CA LEU A 139 -7.04 9.64 9.58
C LEU A 139 -5.70 10.27 9.14
N LEU A 140 -5.43 10.26 7.83
CA LEU A 140 -4.21 10.86 7.29
C LEU A 140 -4.20 12.39 7.49
N LEU A 141 -5.34 13.06 7.28
CA LEU A 141 -5.48 14.50 7.51
C LEU A 141 -5.39 14.88 9.00
N ASP A 142 -5.77 13.98 9.90
CA ASP A 142 -5.57 14.12 11.35
C ASP A 142 -4.11 13.82 11.79
N GLY A 143 -3.19 13.64 10.84
CA GLY A 143 -1.76 13.41 11.09
C GLY A 143 -1.41 11.99 11.53
N VAL A 144 -2.29 11.01 11.29
CA VAL A 144 -1.96 9.60 11.55
C VAL A 144 -0.95 9.13 10.51
N ALA A 145 0.26 8.77 10.96
CA ALA A 145 1.28 8.22 10.07
C ALA A 145 0.81 6.92 9.38
N PHE A 146 1.26 6.71 8.14
CA PHE A 146 0.90 5.56 7.32
C PHE A 146 1.11 4.22 8.04
N ASP A 147 2.23 4.07 8.74
CA ASP A 147 2.58 2.86 9.52
C ASP A 147 1.63 2.54 10.67
N GLN A 148 0.86 3.52 11.16
CA GLN A 148 -0.08 3.33 12.25
C GLN A 148 -1.47 2.89 11.77
N LEU A 149 -1.78 3.08 10.48
CA LEU A 149 -3.11 2.82 9.92
C LEU A 149 -3.55 1.36 10.09
N PRO A 150 -2.73 0.33 9.80
CA PRO A 150 -3.16 -1.05 9.95
C PRO A 150 -3.54 -1.40 11.41
N GLN A 151 -2.88 -0.80 12.41
CA GLN A 151 -3.20 -1.04 13.81
C GLN A 151 -4.53 -0.41 14.22
N ARG A 152 -4.87 0.75 13.64
CA ARG A 152 -6.15 1.43 13.89
C ARG A 152 -7.32 0.75 13.20
N LEU A 153 -7.11 0.32 11.95
CA LEU A 153 -8.16 -0.21 11.08
C LEU A 153 -8.38 -1.71 11.25
N ARG A 154 -7.43 -2.43 11.87
CA ARG A 154 -7.50 -3.87 12.15
C ARG A 154 -7.93 -4.69 10.91
N PRO A 155 -7.17 -4.59 9.80
CA PRO A 155 -7.57 -5.18 8.53
C PRO A 155 -7.66 -6.70 8.60
N THR A 156 -8.59 -7.27 7.85
CA THR A 156 -8.69 -8.71 7.63
C THR A 156 -7.48 -9.20 6.83
N ARG A 157 -6.91 -10.33 7.24
CA ARG A 157 -5.79 -10.94 6.50
C ARG A 157 -6.29 -11.74 5.31
N LEU A 158 -5.87 -11.35 4.12
CA LEU A 158 -6.05 -12.07 2.87
C LEU A 158 -5.07 -13.24 2.81
N LYS A 159 -5.55 -14.40 2.36
CA LYS A 159 -4.71 -15.61 2.15
C LYS A 159 -3.93 -15.51 0.84
N HIS A 160 -3.24 -14.40 0.62
CA HIS A 160 -2.40 -14.13 -0.54
C HIS A 160 -1.15 -13.40 -0.11
N LEU A 161 -0.01 -13.74 -0.68
CA LEU A 161 1.30 -13.27 -0.22
C LEU A 161 1.63 -11.89 -0.79
N ILE A 162 2.33 -11.10 0.03
CA ILE A 162 3.14 -9.95 -0.38
C ILE A 162 4.55 -10.18 0.16
N LEU A 163 5.58 -9.84 -0.61
CA LEU A 163 6.93 -9.74 -0.04
C LEU A 163 7.05 -8.36 0.61
N PRO A 164 7.47 -8.29 1.89
CA PRO A 164 7.65 -7.01 2.56
C PRO A 164 8.78 -6.21 1.91
N PRO A 165 8.87 -4.89 2.18
CA PRO A 165 10.04 -4.09 1.83
C PRO A 165 11.33 -4.78 2.27
N GLY A 166 12.37 -4.70 1.43
CA GLY A 166 13.71 -5.12 1.82
C GLY A 166 14.26 -4.25 2.93
N GLU A 167 15.21 -4.79 3.69
CA GLU A 167 16.10 -3.97 4.52
C GLU A 167 17.14 -3.33 3.59
N ASP A 168 17.05 -2.02 3.37
CA ASP A 168 18.08 -1.23 2.66
C ASP A 168 19.28 -0.93 3.57
#